data_AF-A0A086ZPH4-F1
#
_entry.id   AF-A0A086ZPH4-F1
#
_cell.length_a   1.000
_cell.length_b   1.000
_cell.length_c   1.000
_cell.angle_alpha   90.00
_cell.angle_beta   90.00
_cell.angle_gamma   90.00
#
_symmetry.space_group_name_H-M   'P 1'
#
loop_
_entity.id
_entity.type
_entity.pdbx_description
1 polymer ?
#
loop_
_entity_poly.entity_id
_entity_poly.type
_entity_poly.pdbx_seq_one_letter_code
_entity_poly.pdbx_strand_id
1 'polypeptide(L)'
;MKNYTEGEIAKLQDNLLLIRKAGGWSAEEFGDMIGVTKQTISNLENKKTVMSKTQYIAIRAVLDYEMAERPDDKVLISTVNLCLNSSKLSESDIKKAQAFVEGATKTGLDNAAMIGGLAALIGMAAAEAIIMPLATPAFVGAAGAWLAKIIKSKK
;
A
#
# COMPACT_ATOMS: atom_id res chain seq x y z
N MET A 1 14.00 18.63 -12.66
CA MET A 1 13.90 18.18 -11.26
C MET A 1 12.63 17.35 -11.15
N LYS A 2 12.71 16.05 -10.87
CA LYS A 2 11.51 15.22 -10.73
C LYS A 2 10.85 15.57 -9.40
N ASN A 3 9.61 16.05 -9.42
CA ASN A 3 8.81 16.26 -8.22
C ASN A 3 8.61 14.89 -7.54
N TYR A 4 9.48 14.56 -6.59
CA TYR A 4 9.47 13.29 -5.86
C TYR A 4 8.07 12.97 -5.31
N THR A 5 7.38 14.00 -4.85
CA THR A 5 6.00 13.97 -4.37
C THR A 5 4.98 13.52 -5.42
N GLU A 6 5.13 13.92 -6.68
CA GLU A 6 4.22 13.48 -7.75
C GLU A 6 4.43 12.00 -8.08
N GLY A 7 5.67 11.52 -8.01
CA GLY A 7 5.99 10.10 -8.18
C GLY A 7 5.39 9.22 -7.08
N GLU A 8 5.48 9.64 -5.82
CA GLU A 8 4.86 8.91 -4.70
C GLU A 8 3.33 8.93 -4.76
N ILE A 9 2.73 10.06 -5.13
CA ILE A 9 1.28 10.20 -5.31
C ILE A 9 0.79 9.28 -6.42
N ALA A 10 1.43 9.32 -7.59
CA ALA A 10 1.10 8.46 -8.72
C ALA A 10 1.23 6.98 -8.33
N LYS A 11 2.29 6.61 -7.61
CA LYS A 11 2.51 5.24 -7.15
C LYS A 11 1.40 4.75 -6.23
N LEU A 12 0.96 5.57 -5.26
CA LEU A 12 -0.17 5.20 -4.40
C LEU A 12 -1.46 5.09 -5.21
N GLN A 13 -1.71 6.03 -6.12
CA GLN A 13 -2.89 5.99 -6.97
C GLN A 13 -2.94 4.75 -7.86
N ASP A 14 -1.82 4.38 -8.47
CA ASP A 14 -1.69 3.20 -9.33
C ASP A 14 -1.98 1.89 -8.59
N ASN A 15 -1.77 1.87 -7.28
CA ASN A 15 -1.93 0.69 -6.44
C ASN A 15 -3.17 0.74 -5.53
N LEU A 16 -3.98 1.79 -5.62
CA LEU A 16 -5.06 2.07 -4.66
C LEU A 16 -6.09 0.93 -4.59
N LEU A 17 -6.48 0.40 -5.75
CA LEU A 17 -7.44 -0.71 -5.84
C LEU A 17 -6.90 -2.00 -5.20
N LEU A 18 -5.61 -2.29 -5.42
CA LEU A 18 -4.96 -3.46 -4.84
C LEU A 18 -4.91 -3.35 -3.32
N ILE A 19 -4.44 -2.20 -2.82
CA ILE A 19 -4.38 -1.93 -1.38
C ILE A 19 -5.77 -2.06 -0.76
N ARG A 20 -6.79 -1.47 -1.39
CA ARG A 20 -8.15 -1.52 -0.84
C ARG A 20 -8.69 -2.96 -0.76
N LYS A 21 -8.49 -3.75 -1.81
CA LYS A 21 -8.90 -5.16 -1.84
C LYS A 21 -8.14 -6.01 -0.83
N ALA A 22 -6.83 -5.78 -0.69
CA ALA A 22 -5.99 -6.49 0.29
C ALA A 22 -6.44 -6.21 1.73
N GLY A 23 -6.90 -4.99 2.01
CA GLY A 23 -7.45 -4.65 3.31
C GLY A 23 -8.89 -5.11 3.56
N GLY A 24 -9.54 -5.73 2.56
CA GLY A 24 -10.89 -6.27 2.66
C GLY A 24 -12.02 -5.24 2.57
N TRP A 25 -11.74 -4.00 2.17
CA TRP A 25 -12.72 -2.92 2.19
C TRP A 25 -13.46 -2.77 0.85
N SER A 26 -14.74 -2.44 0.93
CA SER A 26 -15.49 -1.86 -0.17
C SER A 26 -15.00 -0.43 -0.46
N ALA A 27 -15.30 0.07 -1.66
CA ALA A 27 -14.97 1.46 -2.02
C ALA A 27 -15.74 2.50 -1.18
N GLU A 28 -16.84 2.09 -0.55
CA GLU A 28 -17.64 2.93 0.35
C GLU A 28 -16.99 3.02 1.73
N GLU A 29 -16.72 1.88 2.37
CA GLU A 29 -16.00 1.84 3.66
C GLU A 29 -14.65 2.56 3.57
N PHE A 30 -13.91 2.34 2.49
CA PHE A 30 -12.63 3.01 2.28
C PHE A 30 -12.79 4.52 2.07
N GLY A 31 -13.86 4.94 1.37
CA GLY A 31 -14.20 6.34 1.21
C GLY A 31 -14.50 7.01 2.54
N ASP A 32 -15.31 6.37 3.38
CA ASP A 32 -15.72 6.87 4.69
C ASP A 32 -14.52 7.07 5.64
N MET A 33 -13.58 6.13 5.66
CA MET A 33 -12.35 6.25 6.45
C MET A 33 -11.51 7.49 6.08
N ILE A 34 -11.54 7.90 4.81
CA ILE A 34 -10.76 9.04 4.28
C ILE A 34 -11.59 10.34 4.28
N GLY A 35 -12.92 10.24 4.46
CA GLY A 35 -13.85 11.37 4.37
C GLY A 35 -14.19 11.77 2.93
N VAL A 36 -14.28 10.80 2.01
CA VAL A 36 -14.64 11.02 0.60
C VAL A 36 -15.72 10.04 0.14
N THR A 37 -16.39 10.35 -0.96
CA THR A 37 -17.44 9.46 -1.48
C THR A 37 -16.87 8.20 -2.13
N LYS A 38 -17.67 7.12 -2.20
CA LYS A 38 -17.40 5.93 -3.03
C LYS A 38 -17.04 6.28 -4.48
N GLN A 39 -17.69 7.30 -5.06
CA GLN A 39 -17.42 7.75 -6.42
C GLN A 39 -16.02 8.37 -6.53
N THR A 40 -15.58 9.11 -5.51
CA THR A 40 -14.22 9.65 -5.43
C THR A 40 -13.19 8.53 -5.43
N ILE A 41 -13.38 7.50 -4.60
CA ILE A 41 -12.48 6.32 -4.59
C ILE A 41 -12.44 5.66 -5.97
N SER A 42 -13.61 5.38 -6.56
CA SER A 42 -13.69 4.80 -7.90
C SER A 42 -12.98 5.63 -8.97
N ASN A 43 -13.12 6.96 -8.93
CA ASN A 43 -12.43 7.85 -9.87
C ASN A 43 -10.91 7.83 -9.69
N LEU A 44 -10.42 7.75 -8.45
CA LEU A 44 -9.00 7.64 -8.15
C LEU A 44 -8.43 6.30 -8.64
N GLU A 45 -9.10 5.19 -8.34
CA GLU A 45 -8.71 3.83 -8.76
C GLU A 45 -8.66 3.68 -10.28
N ASN A 46 -9.63 4.27 -10.98
CA ASN A 46 -9.70 4.23 -12.44
C ASN A 46 -8.95 5.38 -13.13
N LYS A 47 -8.19 6.18 -12.37
CA LYS A 47 -7.41 7.33 -12.86
C LYS A 47 -8.23 8.34 -13.68
N LYS A 48 -9.54 8.44 -13.40
CA LYS A 48 -10.43 9.46 -13.98
C LYS A 48 -10.11 10.85 -13.45
N THR A 49 -9.55 10.91 -12.24
CA THR A 49 -9.05 12.12 -11.58
C THR A 49 -7.67 11.86 -11.00
N VAL A 50 -6.79 12.87 -11.02
CA VAL A 50 -5.48 12.77 -10.37
C VAL A 50 -5.63 12.90 -8.86
N MET A 51 -4.96 12.03 -8.10
CA MET A 51 -4.93 12.08 -6.63
C MET A 51 -4.27 13.37 -6.16
N SER A 52 -4.97 14.14 -5.34
CA SER A 52 -4.41 15.36 -4.75
C SER A 52 -3.42 15.03 -3.62
N LYS A 53 -2.53 15.97 -3.31
CA LYS A 53 -1.61 15.86 -2.16
C LYS A 53 -2.35 15.62 -0.84
N THR A 54 -3.50 16.27 -0.66
CA THR A 54 -4.35 16.09 0.53
C THR A 54 -4.93 14.68 0.60
N GLN A 55 -5.45 14.16 -0.52
CA GLN A 55 -5.99 12.80 -0.59
C GLN A 55 -4.90 11.76 -0.34
N TYR A 56 -3.71 11.97 -0.90
CA TYR A 56 -2.55 11.11 -0.62
C TYR A 56 -2.24 11.07 0.88
N ILE A 57 -2.16 12.23 1.54
CA ILE A 57 -1.87 12.31 2.98
C ILE A 57 -2.93 11.57 3.79
N ALA A 58 -4.20 11.80 3.48
CA ALA A 58 -5.32 11.17 4.19
C ALA A 58 -5.32 9.63 4.01
N ILE A 59 -5.12 9.14 2.78
CA ILE A 59 -5.02 7.70 2.50
C ILE A 59 -3.83 7.11 3.27
N ARG A 60 -2.64 7.73 3.22
CA ARG A 60 -1.46 7.23 3.94
C ARG A 60 -1.70 7.16 5.44
N ALA A 61 -2.36 8.16 6.03
CA ALA A 61 -2.69 8.15 7.45
C ALA A 61 -3.64 7.00 7.82
N VAL A 62 -4.68 6.74 7.01
CA VAL A 62 -5.58 5.60 7.21
C VAL A 62 -4.83 4.27 7.11
N LEU A 63 -3.97 4.11 6.11
CA LEU A 63 -3.18 2.88 5.96
C LEU A 63 -2.21 2.65 7.12
N ASP A 64 -1.53 3.70 7.60
CA ASP A 64 -0.64 3.61 8.75
C ASP A 64 -1.41 3.19 10.02
N TYR A 65 -2.62 3.73 10.23
CA TYR A 65 -3.51 3.33 11.32
C TYR A 65 -3.97 1.87 11.21
N GLU A 66 -4.52 1.47 10.05
CA GLU A 66 -5.04 0.11 9.84
C GLU A 66 -3.94 -0.96 9.95
N MET A 67 -2.72 -0.67 9.49
CA MET A 67 -1.58 -1.57 9.68
C MET A 67 -1.15 -1.71 11.15
N ALA A 68 -1.35 -0.66 11.96
CA ALA A 68 -1.04 -0.68 13.38
C ALA A 68 -2.12 -1.42 14.20
N GLU A 69 -3.40 -1.19 13.88
CA GLU A 69 -4.54 -1.82 14.56
C GLU A 69 -4.72 -3.29 14.18
N ARG A 70 -4.27 -3.69 12.99
CA ARG A 70 -4.40 -5.06 12.48
C ARG A 70 -3.02 -5.69 12.23
N PRO A 71 -2.17 -5.85 13.28
CA PRO A 71 -0.80 -6.33 13.11
C PRO A 71 -0.73 -7.76 12.57
N ASP A 72 -1.79 -8.55 12.75
CA ASP A 72 -1.91 -9.92 12.23
C ASP A 72 -2.36 -9.99 10.77
N ASP A 73 -2.86 -8.88 10.21
CA ASP A 73 -3.20 -8.78 8.80
C ASP A 73 -1.94 -8.55 7.95
N LYS A 74 -1.18 -9.63 7.80
CA LYS A 74 0.04 -9.66 7.00
C LYS A 74 -0.23 -9.34 5.54
N VAL A 75 -1.43 -9.63 5.02
CA VAL A 75 -1.78 -9.37 3.62
C VAL A 75 -1.87 -7.87 3.35
N LEU A 76 -2.57 -7.12 4.22
CA LEU A 76 -2.62 -5.66 4.13
C LEU A 76 -1.21 -5.08 4.24
N ILE A 77 -0.49 -5.46 5.30
CA ILE A 77 0.84 -4.90 5.62
C ILE A 77 1.82 -5.15 4.46
N SER A 78 1.92 -6.38 3.98
CA SER A 78 2.82 -6.73 2.88
C SER A 78 2.40 -6.02 1.58
N THR A 79 1.10 -5.91 1.30
CA THR A 79 0.61 -5.22 0.10
C THR A 79 0.95 -3.73 0.12
N VAL A 80 0.68 -3.04 1.23
CA VAL A 80 1.00 -1.62 1.38
C VAL A 80 2.50 -1.38 1.26
N ASN A 81 3.32 -2.21 1.93
CA ASN A 81 4.78 -2.11 1.84
C ASN A 81 5.29 -2.36 0.42
N LEU A 82 4.74 -3.36 -0.26
CA LEU A 82 5.06 -3.67 -1.64
C LEU A 82 4.73 -2.48 -2.55
N CYS A 83 3.51 -1.99 -2.49
CA CYS A 83 3.00 -0.93 -3.35
C CYS A 83 3.70 0.41 -3.12
N LEU A 84 4.15 0.70 -1.89
CA LEU A 84 4.68 2.02 -1.55
C LEU A 84 6.20 2.06 -1.43
N ASN A 85 6.83 1.00 -0.92
CA ASN A 85 8.27 1.01 -0.59
C ASN A 85 9.16 0.29 -1.60
N SER A 86 8.61 -0.53 -2.51
CA SER A 86 9.45 -1.19 -3.50
C SER A 86 10.05 -0.16 -4.48
N SER A 87 11.36 0.02 -4.47
CA SER A 87 12.02 1.11 -5.23
C SER A 87 12.00 0.92 -6.75
N LYS A 88 11.49 -0.20 -7.27
CA LYS A 88 11.10 -0.48 -8.67
C LYS A 88 10.49 -1.89 -8.71
N LEU A 89 9.16 -1.99 -8.72
CA LEU A 89 8.52 -3.21 -9.23
C LEU A 89 8.05 -2.90 -10.63
N SER A 90 8.34 -3.80 -11.57
CA SER A 90 7.76 -3.69 -12.91
C SER A 90 6.25 -3.95 -12.82
N GLU A 91 5.47 -3.39 -13.75
CA GLU A 91 4.03 -3.63 -13.82
C GLU A 91 3.69 -5.13 -13.94
N SER A 92 4.60 -5.93 -14.51
CA SER A 92 4.52 -7.39 -14.54
C SER A 92 4.71 -8.07 -13.18
N ASP A 93 5.55 -7.53 -12.30
CA ASP A 93 5.77 -8.10 -10.96
C ASP A 93 4.57 -7.82 -10.06
N ILE A 94 3.96 -6.65 -10.21
CA ILE A 94 2.71 -6.28 -9.54
C ILE A 94 1.58 -7.24 -9.95
N LYS A 95 1.41 -7.50 -11.26
CA LYS A 95 0.37 -8.43 -11.74
C LYS A 95 0.58 -9.87 -11.27
N LYS A 96 1.83 -10.33 -11.18
CA LYS A 96 2.16 -11.67 -10.66
C LYS A 96 1.88 -11.78 -9.17
N ALA A 97 2.26 -10.75 -8.39
CA ALA A 97 1.95 -10.69 -6.96
C ALA A 97 0.43 -10.66 -6.72
N GLN A 98 -0.32 -9.91 -7.52
CA GLN A 98 -1.79 -9.86 -7.48
C GLN A 98 -2.43 -11.22 -7.74
N ALA A 99 -2.05 -11.88 -8.83
CA ALA A 99 -2.59 -13.19 -9.18
C ALA A 99 -2.24 -14.26 -8.12
N PHE A 100 -1.05 -14.16 -7.53
CA PHE A 100 -0.62 -15.05 -6.46
C PHE A 100 -1.45 -14.83 -5.19
N VAL A 101 -1.60 -13.58 -4.73
CA VAL A 101 -2.40 -13.28 -3.53
C VAL A 101 -3.85 -13.70 -3.74
N GLU A 102 -4.47 -13.36 -4.88
CA GLU A 102 -5.85 -13.76 -5.18
C GLU A 102 -6.02 -15.29 -5.22
N GLY A 103 -5.07 -16.01 -5.80
CA GLY A 103 -5.10 -17.47 -5.85
C GLY A 103 -4.93 -18.08 -4.46
N ALA A 104 -3.97 -17.57 -3.69
CA ALA A 104 -3.57 -18.19 -2.45
C ALA A 104 -4.52 -17.85 -1.26
N THR A 105 -5.22 -16.71 -1.32
CA THR A 105 -6.40 -16.44 -0.47
C THR A 105 -7.54 -17.42 -0.79
N LYS A 106 -7.77 -17.77 -2.06
CA LYS A 106 -8.82 -18.74 -2.44
C LYS A 106 -8.48 -20.18 -2.01
N THR A 107 -7.20 -20.54 -1.98
CA THR A 107 -6.75 -21.88 -1.57
C THR A 107 -6.53 -22.01 -0.07
N GLY A 108 -6.69 -20.93 0.71
CA GLY A 108 -6.49 -20.95 2.17
C GLY A 108 -5.05 -21.23 2.58
N LEU A 109 -4.08 -20.73 1.80
CA LEU A 109 -2.66 -20.91 2.11
C LEU A 109 -2.31 -20.20 3.42
N ASP A 110 -1.46 -20.83 4.24
CA ASP A 110 -1.01 -20.20 5.48
C ASP A 110 -0.13 -18.96 5.19
N ASN A 111 -0.07 -18.07 6.17
CA ASN A 111 0.62 -16.79 6.04
C ASN A 111 2.12 -16.94 5.74
N ALA A 112 2.78 -18.02 6.18
CA ALA A 112 4.20 -18.23 5.91
C ALA A 112 4.42 -18.62 4.44
N ALA A 113 3.56 -19.48 3.89
CA ALA A 113 3.57 -19.86 2.48
C ALA A 113 3.25 -18.65 1.56
N MET A 114 2.32 -17.80 1.98
CA MET A 114 1.99 -16.55 1.28
C MET A 114 3.19 -15.60 1.19
N ILE A 115 3.87 -15.38 2.31
CA ILE A 115 5.04 -14.51 2.40
C ILE A 115 6.20 -15.05 1.57
N GLY A 116 6.47 -16.36 1.66
CA GLY A 116 7.51 -17.01 0.87
C GLY A 116 7.26 -16.93 -0.64
N GLY A 117 6.01 -17.12 -1.07
CA GLY A 117 5.63 -17.01 -2.49
C GLY A 117 5.72 -15.57 -3.01
N LEU A 118 5.28 -14.58 -2.24
CA LEU A 118 5.45 -13.16 -2.58
C LEU A 118 6.93 -12.79 -2.71
N ALA A 119 7.77 -13.21 -1.75
CA ALA A 119 9.21 -12.95 -1.76
C ALA A 119 9.94 -13.61 -2.97
N ALA A 120 9.54 -14.83 -3.34
CA ALA A 120 10.09 -15.53 -4.50
C ALA A 120 9.71 -14.85 -5.83
N LEU A 121 8.52 -14.25 -5.90
CA LEU A 121 8.03 -13.58 -7.12
C LEU A 121 8.69 -12.22 -7.38
N ILE A 122 9.09 -11.49 -6.32
CA ILE A 122 9.59 -10.12 -6.45
C ILE A 122 11.12 -9.97 -6.27
N GLY A 123 11.82 -11.06 -5.96
CA GLY A 123 13.27 -11.10 -5.76
C GLY A 123 13.71 -10.72 -4.33
N MET A 124 14.79 -11.38 -3.86
CA MET A 124 15.26 -11.33 -2.46
C MET A 124 15.56 -9.92 -1.92
N ALA A 125 15.97 -8.96 -2.77
CA ALA A 125 16.27 -7.59 -2.34
C ALA A 125 15.03 -6.83 -1.84
N ALA A 126 13.82 -7.24 -2.22
CA ALA A 126 12.57 -6.67 -1.75
C ALA A 126 11.93 -7.49 -0.60
N ALA A 127 12.46 -8.68 -0.30
CA ALA A 127 11.97 -9.56 0.76
C ALA A 127 12.19 -8.97 2.17
N GLU A 128 13.25 -8.20 2.37
CA GLU A 128 13.48 -7.47 3.63
C GLU A 128 12.37 -6.46 3.93
N ALA A 129 11.72 -5.90 2.90
CA ALA A 129 10.59 -4.98 3.04
C ALA A 129 9.26 -5.71 3.34
N ILE A 130 9.18 -7.03 3.11
CA ILE A 130 8.00 -7.85 3.40
C ILE A 130 8.00 -8.32 4.86
N ILE A 131 9.18 -8.62 5.43
CA ILE A 131 9.33 -9.38 6.69
C ILE A 131 9.41 -8.51 7.95
N MET A 132 9.67 -7.20 7.86
CA MET A 132 9.73 -6.37 9.08
C MET A 132 8.37 -6.34 9.79
N PRO A 133 8.27 -6.83 11.05
CA PRO A 133 7.09 -6.63 11.86
C PRO A 133 6.99 -5.13 12.17
N LEU A 134 6.00 -4.47 11.57
CA LEU A 134 5.64 -3.08 11.91
C LEU A 134 5.18 -2.91 13.37
N ALA A 135 4.98 -4.02 14.10
CA ALA A 135 4.52 -4.05 15.49
C ALA A 135 5.61 -3.87 16.54
N THR A 136 6.78 -3.30 16.20
CA THR A 136 7.72 -2.81 17.22
C THR A 136 7.42 -1.35 17.55
N PRO A 137 7.39 -0.94 18.84
CA PRO A 137 7.18 0.47 19.23
C PRO A 137 8.15 1.46 18.57
N ALA A 138 9.28 0.98 18.04
CA ALA A 138 10.25 1.76 17.28
C ALA A 138 9.69 2.32 15.95
N PHE A 139 8.63 1.72 15.38
CA PHE A 139 8.08 2.13 14.08
C PHE A 139 6.84 3.05 14.17
N VAL A 140 6.33 3.35 15.37
CA VAL A 140 5.44 4.53 15.57
C VAL A 140 6.14 5.81 15.08
N GLY A 141 7.48 5.82 14.99
CA GLY A 141 8.26 6.89 14.35
C GLY A 141 8.23 6.94 12.81
N ALA A 142 7.80 5.90 12.11
CA ALA A 142 7.84 5.85 10.64
C ALA A 142 6.62 6.45 9.94
N ALA A 143 5.48 6.54 10.63
CA ALA A 143 4.31 7.30 10.16
C ALA A 143 4.67 8.77 9.87
N GLY A 144 5.73 9.29 10.50
CA GLY A 144 6.26 10.63 10.24
C GLY A 144 7.28 10.73 9.09
N ALA A 145 7.92 9.63 8.67
CA ALA A 145 9.05 9.68 7.75
C ALA A 145 8.62 10.03 6.31
N TRP A 146 7.54 9.42 5.82
CA TRP A 146 6.97 9.75 4.50
C TRP A 146 6.37 11.17 4.51
N LEU A 147 5.70 11.55 5.60
CA LEU A 147 5.09 12.87 5.74
C LEU A 147 6.16 13.97 5.76
N ALA A 148 7.26 13.75 6.47
CA ALA A 148 8.40 14.66 6.49
C ALA A 148 9.02 14.87 5.10
N LYS A 149 9.14 13.81 4.28
CA LYS A 149 9.62 13.93 2.89
C LYS A 149 8.70 14.82 2.06
N ILE A 150 7.40 14.68 2.22
CA ILE A 150 6.38 15.41 1.46
C ILE A 150 6.22 16.87 1.91
N ILE A 151 6.47 17.17 3.18
CA ILE A 151 6.48 18.53 3.71
C ILE A 151 7.79 19.25 3.33
N LYS A 152 8.94 18.56 3.43
CA LYS A 152 10.26 19.14 3.16
C LYS A 152 10.58 19.32 1.67
N SER A 153 9.86 18.66 0.75
CA SER A 153 10.10 18.72 -0.71
C SER A 153 9.89 20.10 -1.37
N LYS A 154 9.66 21.17 -0.59
CA LYS A 154 9.46 22.55 -1.07
C LYS A 154 10.61 23.50 -0.69
N LYS A 155 11.69 23.01 -0.07
CA LYS A 155 12.91 23.80 0.17
C LYS A 155 14.00 23.45 -0.83
#